data_AF-A0A9D6L2N4-F1
#
_entry.id   AF-A0A9D6L2N4-F1
#
_cell.length_a   1.000
_cell.length_b   1.000
_cell.length_c   1.000
_cell.angle_alpha   90.00
_cell.angle_beta   90.00
_cell.angle_gamma   90.00
#
_symmetry.space_group_name_H-M   'P 1'
#
loop_
_entity.id
_entity.type
_entity.pdbx_description
1 polymer ?
#
loop_
_entity_poly.entity_id
_entity_poly.type
_entity_poly.pdbx_seq_one_letter_code
_entity_poly.pdbx_strand_id
1 'polypeptide(L)'
;MKLLIFFLFISVTSFSQTVEIVEPYIRGSLVNGVPKGRWEICDSVGAPGLIVDYSTGKIHFRGVDTSKFLVKEEDGTWQWESLQTPARFFGSIAKLQSHYLKFLADVRFNKIVWLVFEIDIDGKAKKPIIAGEAPNWVQNRIIEAFTLAPNDWIAGISNNKTVKTRVSIPIVNCREDCNDVIEQLKNPLVEHGKALFTISLNSSPTIRFKSPGSNLNSIVTRNALFYFGENEILWSNDDSRILVKSKGIDGTTTQIIKSDSFTVEKTIFSTYHYLIKCNSEDCSEV
;
A
#
# COMPACT_ATOMS: atom_id res chain seq x y z
N MET A 1 -2.42 13.08 58.47
CA MET A 1 -3.68 13.13 57.68
C MET A 1 -3.60 14.07 56.46
N LYS A 2 -3.05 15.29 56.56
CA LYS A 2 -2.93 16.22 55.41
C LYS A 2 -2.05 15.71 54.25
N LEU A 3 -1.01 14.91 54.53
CA LEU A 3 -0.12 14.34 53.50
C LEU A 3 -0.79 13.26 52.62
N LEU A 4 -1.77 12.54 53.17
CA LEU A 4 -2.46 11.45 52.48
C LEU A 4 -3.47 11.99 51.44
N ILE A 5 -4.08 13.14 51.74
CA ILE A 5 -5.01 13.84 50.84
C ILE A 5 -4.26 14.40 49.61
N PHE A 6 -2.99 14.80 49.79
CA PHE A 6 -2.16 15.32 48.70
C PHE A 6 -1.76 14.22 47.71
N PHE A 7 -1.43 13.02 48.20
CA PHE A 7 -1.12 11.87 47.34
C PHE A 7 -2.35 11.35 46.58
N LEU A 8 -3.54 11.40 47.20
CA LEU A 8 -4.79 10.98 46.56
C LEU A 8 -5.19 11.92 45.41
N PHE A 9 -4.86 13.21 45.49
CA PHE A 9 -5.14 14.18 44.43
C PHE A 9 -4.22 14.04 43.20
N ILE A 10 -2.96 13.63 43.39
CA ILE A 10 -1.99 13.46 42.30
C ILE A 10 -2.34 12.23 41.43
N SER A 11 -2.99 11.21 41.98
CA SER A 11 -3.45 10.04 41.21
C SER A 11 -4.66 10.31 40.31
N VAL A 12 -5.48 11.34 40.60
CA VAL A 12 -6.69 11.65 39.79
C VAL A 12 -6.36 12.52 38.58
N THR A 13 -5.19 13.15 38.55
CA THR A 13 -4.69 13.90 37.38
C THR A 13 -3.93 13.02 36.40
N SER A 14 -4.36 11.75 36.23
CA SER A 14 -4.00 10.98 35.04
C SER A 14 -4.66 11.66 33.84
N PHE A 15 -3.99 12.71 33.35
CA PHE A 15 -4.41 13.52 32.22
C PHE A 15 -4.81 12.59 31.08
N SER A 16 -6.04 12.77 30.59
CA SER A 16 -6.49 12.19 29.33
C SER A 16 -5.51 12.62 28.25
N GLN A 17 -4.52 11.78 27.94
CA GLN A 17 -3.50 12.12 26.96
C GLN A 17 -4.16 12.03 25.59
N THR A 18 -4.41 13.19 25.01
CA THR A 18 -4.83 13.30 23.62
C THR A 18 -3.58 13.32 22.75
N VAL A 19 -3.46 12.36 21.85
CA VAL A 19 -2.38 12.30 20.86
C VAL A 19 -2.99 12.45 19.48
N GLU A 20 -2.59 13.48 18.75
CA GLU A 20 -2.96 13.61 17.34
C GLU A 20 -2.06 12.71 16.49
N ILE A 21 -2.69 11.94 15.61
CA ILE A 21 -2.03 11.09 14.62
C ILE A 21 -2.19 11.78 13.28
N VAL A 22 -1.06 12.11 12.65
CA VAL A 22 -1.01 12.72 11.31
C VAL A 22 -0.04 11.91 10.45
N GLU A 23 -0.54 10.80 9.93
CA GLU A 23 0.19 9.94 9.00
C GLU A 23 -0.36 10.11 7.56
N PRO A 24 0.38 9.66 6.53
CA PRO A 24 -0.07 9.76 5.13
C PRO A 24 -1.43 9.09 4.85
N TYR A 25 -1.75 8.00 5.57
CA TYR A 25 -2.91 7.16 5.31
C TYR A 25 -3.94 7.13 6.45
N ILE A 26 -3.63 7.79 7.58
CA ILE A 26 -4.56 7.84 8.71
C ILE A 26 -4.35 9.14 9.48
N ARG A 27 -5.45 9.82 9.80
CA ARG A 27 -5.45 11.05 10.59
C ARG A 27 -6.55 11.01 11.63
N GLY A 28 -6.28 11.42 12.85
CA GLY A 28 -7.26 11.41 13.93
C GLY A 28 -6.65 11.69 15.28
N SER A 29 -7.41 11.42 16.35
CA SER A 29 -6.95 11.63 17.72
C SER A 29 -7.14 10.37 18.56
N LEU A 30 -6.11 10.00 19.32
CA LEU A 30 -6.19 8.98 20.37
C LEU A 30 -6.42 9.68 21.71
N VAL A 31 -7.31 9.14 22.53
CA VAL A 31 -7.44 9.50 23.94
C VAL A 31 -7.15 8.26 24.77
N ASN A 32 -6.07 8.32 25.56
CA ASN A 32 -5.57 7.18 26.34
C ASN A 32 -5.32 5.92 25.47
N GLY A 33 -4.77 6.13 24.27
CA GLY A 33 -4.48 5.06 23.31
C GLY A 33 -5.69 4.54 22.53
N VAL A 34 -6.89 5.07 22.76
CA VAL A 34 -8.13 4.65 22.07
C VAL A 34 -8.53 5.69 21.01
N PRO A 35 -8.89 5.27 19.78
CA PRO A 35 -9.43 6.18 18.77
C PRO A 35 -10.64 6.96 19.28
N LYS A 36 -10.59 8.29 19.17
CA LYS A 36 -11.68 9.19 19.52
C LYS A 36 -11.89 10.24 18.42
N GLY A 37 -13.13 10.71 18.28
CA GLY A 37 -13.48 11.74 17.32
C GLY A 37 -13.50 11.23 15.88
N ARG A 38 -13.36 12.16 14.95
CA ARG A 38 -13.34 11.92 13.52
C ARG A 38 -11.95 11.44 13.10
N TRP A 39 -11.92 10.31 12.41
CA TRP A 39 -10.75 9.69 11.83
C TRP A 39 -10.88 9.64 10.32
N GLU A 40 -9.87 10.14 9.63
CA GLU A 40 -9.76 10.06 8.18
C GLU A 40 -8.80 8.93 7.82
N ILE A 41 -9.28 7.97 7.05
CA ILE A 41 -8.53 6.82 6.58
C ILE A 41 -8.38 7.00 5.08
N CYS A 42 -7.17 7.21 4.60
CA CYS A 42 -6.89 7.56 3.21
C CYS A 42 -6.47 6.32 2.41
N ASP A 43 -7.08 6.14 1.24
CA ASP A 43 -6.73 5.05 0.31
C ASP A 43 -5.57 5.47 -0.62
N SER A 44 -5.33 6.77 -0.74
CA SER A 44 -4.11 7.36 -1.32
C SER A 44 -3.73 8.64 -0.56
N VAL A 45 -2.51 9.16 -0.77
CA VAL A 45 -2.01 10.31 0.00
C VAL A 45 -2.92 11.52 -0.17
N GLY A 46 -3.53 11.95 0.94
CA GLY A 46 -4.43 13.11 0.96
C GLY A 46 -5.84 12.87 0.40
N ALA A 47 -6.17 11.67 -0.08
CA ALA A 47 -7.52 11.32 -0.54
C ALA A 47 -8.21 10.40 0.47
N PRO A 48 -9.13 10.91 1.31
CA PRO A 48 -9.85 10.08 2.27
C PRO A 48 -10.66 9.03 1.52
N GLY A 49 -10.45 7.77 1.89
CA GLY A 49 -11.26 6.65 1.46
C GLY A 49 -12.45 6.43 2.38
N LEU A 50 -12.26 6.62 3.68
CA LEU A 50 -13.25 6.40 4.73
C LEU A 50 -13.08 7.46 5.82
N ILE A 51 -14.18 7.98 6.33
CA ILE A 51 -14.18 8.84 7.52
C ILE A 51 -15.11 8.23 8.56
N VAL A 52 -14.56 7.90 9.71
CA VAL A 52 -15.26 7.26 10.83
C VAL A 52 -15.24 8.20 12.02
N ASP A 53 -16.37 8.38 12.69
CA ASP A 53 -16.41 9.01 14.00
C ASP A 53 -16.47 7.93 15.07
N TYR A 54 -15.34 7.69 15.72
CA TYR A 54 -15.20 6.68 16.76
C TYR A 54 -15.93 7.06 18.05
N SER A 55 -16.34 8.32 18.22
CA SER A 55 -17.18 8.74 19.36
C SER A 55 -18.62 8.29 19.22
N THR A 56 -19.10 8.19 17.98
CA THR A 56 -20.50 7.81 17.66
C THR A 56 -20.62 6.43 17.01
N GLY A 57 -19.51 5.83 16.58
CA GLY A 57 -19.49 4.59 15.81
C GLY A 57 -20.02 4.75 14.38
N LYS A 58 -20.15 5.98 13.86
CA LYS A 58 -20.75 6.26 12.55
C LYS A 58 -19.70 6.45 11.46
N ILE A 59 -20.01 5.96 10.27
CA ILE A 59 -19.26 6.28 9.05
C ILE A 59 -19.86 7.57 8.47
N HIS A 60 -19.08 8.65 8.44
CA HIS A 60 -19.50 9.96 7.91
C HIS A 60 -19.26 10.08 6.42
N PHE A 61 -18.21 9.43 5.91
CA PHE A 61 -17.87 9.46 4.50
C PHE A 61 -17.31 8.13 4.07
N ARG A 62 -17.67 7.73 2.85
CA ARG A 62 -17.09 6.61 2.13
C ARG A 62 -16.85 7.07 0.71
N GLY A 63 -15.65 6.84 0.21
CA GLY A 63 -15.32 7.06 -1.20
C GLY A 63 -16.31 6.33 -2.11
N VAL A 64 -16.69 6.99 -3.20
CA VAL A 64 -17.60 6.42 -4.19
C VAL A 64 -16.86 5.32 -4.95
N ASP A 65 -17.42 4.11 -4.97
CA ASP A 65 -16.96 3.02 -5.82
C ASP A 65 -18.14 2.57 -6.69
N THR A 66 -18.04 2.81 -7.99
CA THR A 66 -19.07 2.50 -9.00
C THR A 66 -18.86 1.13 -9.65
N SER A 67 -17.85 0.38 -9.21
CA SER A 67 -17.54 -0.91 -9.80
C SER A 67 -18.50 -2.01 -9.39
N LYS A 68 -18.46 -3.11 -10.14
CA LYS A 68 -19.24 -4.31 -9.86
C LYS A 68 -18.47 -5.26 -8.95
N PHE A 69 -19.21 -6.05 -8.20
CA PHE A 69 -18.71 -7.11 -7.31
C PHE A 69 -19.35 -8.44 -7.72
N LEU A 70 -18.62 -9.54 -7.54
CA LEU A 70 -19.24 -10.86 -7.57
C LEU A 70 -19.97 -11.07 -6.25
N VAL A 71 -21.29 -11.19 -6.32
CA VAL A 71 -22.21 -11.39 -5.21
C VAL A 71 -22.71 -12.82 -5.23
N LYS A 72 -22.82 -13.45 -4.06
CA LYS A 72 -23.36 -14.80 -3.95
C LYS A 72 -24.88 -14.75 -3.79
N GLU A 73 -25.58 -15.38 -4.73
CA GLU A 73 -27.04 -15.50 -4.74
C GLU A 73 -27.53 -16.59 -3.76
N GLU A 74 -28.84 -16.61 -3.50
CA GLU A 74 -29.49 -17.59 -2.61
C GLU A 74 -29.33 -19.05 -3.11
N ASP A 75 -29.27 -19.25 -4.43
CA ASP A 75 -29.03 -20.55 -5.08
C ASP A 75 -27.56 -21.00 -5.02
N GLY A 76 -26.67 -20.14 -4.49
CA GLY A 76 -25.24 -20.38 -4.35
C GLY A 76 -24.39 -19.99 -5.56
N THR A 77 -25.00 -19.49 -6.63
CA THR A 77 -24.30 -18.96 -7.81
C THR A 77 -23.67 -17.60 -7.52
N TRP A 78 -22.73 -17.18 -8.38
CA TRP A 78 -22.05 -15.89 -8.28
C TRP A 78 -22.44 -15.01 -9.46
N GLN A 79 -22.92 -13.80 -9.18
CA GLN A 79 -23.33 -12.84 -10.21
C GLN A 79 -22.67 -11.48 -10.02
N TRP A 80 -22.38 -10.80 -11.13
CA TRP A 80 -21.79 -9.47 -11.10
C TRP A 80 -22.85 -8.40 -10.87
N GLU A 81 -22.77 -7.71 -9.74
CA GLU A 81 -23.75 -6.68 -9.33
C GLU A 81 -23.06 -5.39 -8.87
N SER A 82 -23.72 -4.24 -9.09
CA SER A 82 -23.35 -2.96 -8.47
C SER A 82 -24.00 -2.86 -7.10
N LEU A 83 -23.20 -2.64 -6.06
CA LEU A 83 -23.70 -2.61 -4.68
C LEU A 83 -24.13 -1.21 -4.25
N GLN A 84 -25.20 -1.11 -3.45
CA GLN A 84 -25.59 0.13 -2.76
C GLN A 84 -24.50 0.55 -1.76
N THR A 85 -23.92 -0.44 -1.08
CA THR A 85 -22.71 -0.29 -0.28
C THR A 85 -21.66 -1.27 -0.78
N PRO A 86 -20.59 -0.78 -1.44
CA PRO A 86 -19.46 -1.60 -1.84
C PRO A 86 -18.80 -2.25 -0.62
N ALA A 87 -18.46 -3.52 -0.75
CA ALA A 87 -17.64 -4.20 0.24
C ALA A 87 -16.22 -3.59 0.22
N ARG A 88 -15.66 -3.30 1.40
CA ARG A 88 -14.34 -2.66 1.50
C ARG A 88 -13.62 -3.01 2.79
N PHE A 89 -12.30 -2.88 2.77
CA PHE A 89 -11.50 -2.98 3.99
C PHE A 89 -11.84 -1.83 4.96
N PHE A 90 -11.97 -2.14 6.25
CA PHE A 90 -12.16 -1.16 7.33
C PHE A 90 -10.80 -0.61 7.78
N GLY A 91 -10.13 0.05 6.84
CA GLY A 91 -8.78 0.56 6.99
C GLY A 91 -8.29 1.15 5.67
N SER A 92 -7.03 1.56 5.64
CA SER A 92 -6.42 2.08 4.41
C SER A 92 -6.10 0.92 3.47
N ILE A 93 -6.63 0.98 2.25
CA ILE A 93 -6.31 0.00 1.19
C ILE A 93 -4.81 0.01 0.88
N ALA A 94 -4.15 1.17 0.91
CA ALA A 94 -2.71 1.30 0.73
C ALA A 94 -1.90 0.62 1.86
N LYS A 95 -2.37 0.71 3.12
CA LYS A 95 -1.74 -0.04 4.24
C LYS A 95 -1.92 -1.54 4.09
N LEU A 96 -3.10 -2.00 3.64
CA LEU A 96 -3.34 -3.41 3.35
C LEU A 96 -2.41 -3.91 2.23
N GLN A 97 -2.26 -3.15 1.15
CA GLN A 97 -1.33 -3.46 0.07
C GLN A 97 0.12 -3.54 0.58
N SER A 98 0.54 -2.57 1.39
CA SER A 98 1.87 -2.52 2.00
C SER A 98 2.14 -3.74 2.89
N HIS A 99 1.14 -4.24 3.61
CA HIS A 99 1.23 -5.49 4.39
C HIS A 99 1.60 -6.67 3.50
N TYR A 100 0.86 -6.91 2.41
CA TYR A 100 1.16 -8.00 1.48
C TYR A 100 2.53 -7.85 0.82
N LEU A 101 2.88 -6.64 0.39
CA LEU A 101 4.20 -6.37 -0.22
C LEU A 101 5.34 -6.64 0.76
N LYS A 102 5.21 -6.23 2.02
CA LYS A 102 6.22 -6.49 3.06
C LYS A 102 6.35 -7.98 3.35
N PHE A 103 5.24 -8.69 3.46
CA PHE A 103 5.24 -10.12 3.78
C PHE A 103 5.80 -10.99 2.65
N LEU A 104 5.63 -10.54 1.40
CA LEU A 104 6.05 -11.25 0.20
C LEU A 104 7.31 -10.64 -0.42
N ALA A 105 8.06 -9.84 0.34
CA ALA A 105 9.21 -9.08 -0.15
C ALA A 105 10.39 -9.96 -0.58
N ASP A 106 10.48 -11.20 -0.11
CA ASP A 106 11.49 -12.21 -0.45
C ASP A 106 10.99 -13.24 -1.50
N VAL A 107 9.69 -13.32 -1.69
CA VAL A 107 9.05 -14.19 -2.66
C VAL A 107 9.41 -13.70 -4.06
N ARG A 108 9.94 -14.60 -4.90
CA ARG A 108 10.34 -14.32 -6.29
C ARG A 108 9.71 -15.33 -7.22
N PHE A 109 8.82 -14.87 -8.09
CA PHE A 109 8.20 -15.67 -9.15
C PHE A 109 7.80 -14.73 -10.28
N ASN A 110 7.90 -15.13 -11.54
CA ASN A 110 7.62 -14.27 -12.70
C ASN A 110 6.20 -14.50 -13.24
N LYS A 111 5.18 -14.39 -12.39
CA LYS A 111 3.77 -14.58 -12.79
C LYS A 111 2.87 -13.64 -11.99
N ILE A 112 1.62 -13.52 -12.43
CA ILE A 112 0.55 -12.92 -11.63
C ILE A 112 -0.22 -14.05 -10.99
N VAL A 113 -0.40 -13.96 -9.68
CA VAL A 113 -1.35 -14.81 -8.96
C VAL A 113 -2.34 -13.95 -8.22
N TRP A 114 -3.57 -14.43 -8.13
CA TRP A 114 -4.66 -13.74 -7.50
C TRP A 114 -4.98 -14.43 -6.19
N LEU A 115 -4.86 -13.70 -5.09
CA LEU A 115 -5.44 -14.11 -3.82
C LEU A 115 -6.92 -13.75 -3.84
N VAL A 116 -7.78 -14.75 -3.98
CA VAL A 116 -9.23 -14.63 -4.04
C VAL A 116 -9.81 -15.00 -2.68
N PHE A 117 -10.76 -14.21 -2.17
CA PHE A 117 -11.43 -14.53 -0.91
C PHE A 117 -12.85 -13.99 -0.89
N GLU A 118 -13.64 -14.50 0.06
CA GLU A 118 -15.02 -14.07 0.29
C GLU A 118 -15.06 -13.11 1.47
N ILE A 119 -15.71 -11.95 1.31
CA ILE A 119 -16.15 -11.13 2.43
C ILE A 119 -17.56 -11.58 2.79
N ASP A 120 -17.69 -12.16 3.98
CA ASP A 120 -18.93 -12.72 4.48
C ASP A 120 -19.84 -11.61 5.06
N ILE A 121 -21.09 -11.96 5.37
CA ILE A 121 -22.11 -10.99 5.83
C ILE A 121 -21.78 -10.36 7.19
N ASP A 122 -20.85 -10.95 7.95
CA ASP A 122 -20.34 -10.45 9.22
C ASP A 122 -19.14 -9.49 9.05
N GLY A 123 -18.75 -9.19 7.81
CA GLY A 123 -17.59 -8.33 7.53
C GLY A 123 -16.25 -9.03 7.77
N LYS A 124 -16.20 -10.37 7.70
CA LYS A 124 -14.95 -11.14 7.79
C LYS A 124 -14.57 -11.73 6.43
N ALA A 125 -13.31 -11.53 6.05
CA ALA A 125 -12.68 -12.21 4.93
C ALA A 125 -12.40 -13.68 5.29
N LYS A 126 -12.85 -14.60 4.45
CA LYS A 126 -12.76 -16.05 4.63
C LYS A 126 -12.45 -16.74 3.30
N LYS A 127 -12.09 -18.03 3.39
CA LYS A 127 -11.84 -18.93 2.24
C LYS A 127 -10.86 -18.36 1.21
N PRO A 128 -9.61 -18.07 1.62
CA PRO A 128 -8.60 -17.65 0.67
C PRO A 128 -8.29 -18.78 -0.31
N ILE A 129 -8.24 -18.46 -1.60
CA ILE A 129 -7.90 -19.34 -2.70
C ILE A 129 -6.85 -18.62 -3.55
N ILE A 130 -5.84 -19.34 -4.02
CA ILE A 130 -4.89 -18.80 -4.99
C ILE A 130 -5.34 -19.21 -6.39
N ALA A 131 -5.64 -18.21 -7.22
CA ALA A 131 -5.92 -18.41 -8.64
C ALA A 131 -4.71 -18.01 -9.48
N GLY A 132 -4.38 -18.85 -10.46
CA GLY A 132 -3.14 -18.77 -11.23
C GLY A 132 -2.09 -19.77 -10.75
N GLU A 133 -1.06 -19.98 -11.58
CA GLU A 133 -0.03 -20.97 -11.33
C GLU A 133 1.12 -20.38 -10.49
N ALA A 134 1.34 -20.94 -9.30
CA ALA A 134 2.50 -20.66 -8.48
C ALA A 134 3.01 -21.94 -7.81
N PRO A 135 4.32 -22.03 -7.49
CA PRO A 135 4.83 -23.09 -6.63
C PRO A 135 4.11 -23.12 -5.28
N ASN A 136 3.88 -24.31 -4.72
CA ASN A 136 3.13 -24.49 -3.46
C ASN A 136 3.68 -23.63 -2.31
N TRP A 137 5.02 -23.46 -2.22
CA TRP A 137 5.63 -22.62 -1.18
C TRP A 137 5.24 -21.14 -1.31
N VAL A 138 5.08 -20.63 -2.54
CA VAL A 138 4.60 -19.26 -2.81
C VAL A 138 3.13 -19.14 -2.39
N GLN A 139 2.31 -20.11 -2.79
CA GLN A 139 0.89 -20.13 -2.41
C GLN A 139 0.72 -20.12 -0.88
N ASN A 140 1.46 -20.98 -0.17
CA ASN A 140 1.44 -21.04 1.29
C ASN A 140 1.83 -19.72 1.93
N ARG A 141 2.86 -19.03 1.42
CA ARG A 141 3.26 -17.70 1.90
C ARG A 141 2.19 -16.63 1.68
N ILE A 142 1.47 -16.68 0.56
CA ILE A 142 0.36 -15.76 0.29
C ILE A 142 -0.81 -16.02 1.26
N ILE A 143 -1.14 -17.29 1.54
CA ILE A 143 -2.17 -17.66 2.52
C ILE A 143 -1.77 -17.26 3.95
N GLU A 144 -0.49 -17.41 4.30
CA GLU A 144 0.06 -16.94 5.58
C GLU A 144 -0.08 -15.41 5.70
N ALA A 145 0.29 -14.66 4.65
CA ALA A 145 0.14 -13.21 4.59
C ALA A 145 -1.32 -12.78 4.79
N PHE A 146 -2.27 -13.49 4.16
CA PHE A 146 -3.71 -13.27 4.32
C PHE A 146 -4.18 -13.51 5.76
N THR A 147 -3.71 -14.59 6.39
CA THR A 147 -4.08 -14.96 7.76
C THR A 147 -3.60 -13.93 8.79
N LEU A 148 -2.45 -13.31 8.52
CA LEU A 148 -1.87 -12.25 9.37
C LEU A 148 -2.37 -10.84 9.04
N ALA A 149 -3.08 -10.66 7.93
CA ALA A 149 -3.64 -9.37 7.57
C ALA A 149 -4.81 -9.01 8.53
N PRO A 150 -5.04 -7.72 8.82
CA PRO A 150 -6.21 -7.32 9.58
C PRO A 150 -7.48 -7.79 8.86
N ASN A 151 -8.44 -8.31 9.62
CA ASN A 151 -9.64 -8.94 9.09
C ASN A 151 -10.90 -8.17 9.49
N ASP A 152 -10.89 -6.87 9.28
CA ASP A 152 -12.03 -5.99 9.52
C ASP A 152 -12.48 -5.42 8.19
N TRP A 153 -13.66 -5.84 7.74
CA TRP A 153 -14.25 -5.44 6.47
C TRP A 153 -15.65 -4.90 6.67
N ILE A 154 -16.01 -3.93 5.84
CA ILE A 154 -17.39 -3.51 5.65
C ILE A 154 -17.98 -4.46 4.60
N ALA A 155 -19.03 -5.20 5.00
CA ALA A 155 -19.73 -6.09 4.09
C ALA A 155 -20.50 -5.32 3.02
N GLY A 156 -20.74 -5.97 1.87
CA GLY A 156 -21.51 -5.40 0.78
C GLY A 156 -23.00 -5.32 1.10
N ILE A 157 -23.69 -4.28 0.61
CA ILE A 157 -25.16 -4.19 0.67
C ILE A 157 -25.73 -4.13 -0.74
N SER A 158 -26.60 -5.08 -1.05
CA SER A 158 -27.48 -5.08 -2.22
C SER A 158 -28.93 -5.13 -1.74
N ASN A 159 -29.80 -4.32 -2.33
CA ASN A 159 -31.23 -4.29 -2.02
C ASN A 159 -31.54 -4.23 -0.51
N ASN A 160 -30.82 -3.38 0.23
CA ASN A 160 -30.89 -3.22 1.70
C ASN A 160 -30.57 -4.47 2.52
N LYS A 161 -29.99 -5.51 1.91
CA LYS A 161 -29.52 -6.72 2.57
C LYS A 161 -28.00 -6.81 2.51
N THR A 162 -27.40 -7.33 3.57
CA THR A 162 -25.97 -7.62 3.58
C THR A 162 -25.71 -8.87 2.75
N VAL A 163 -24.76 -8.81 1.83
CA VAL A 163 -24.47 -9.90 0.88
C VAL A 163 -23.02 -10.35 0.98
N LYS A 164 -22.78 -11.62 0.65
CA LYS A 164 -21.42 -12.15 0.51
C LYS A 164 -20.84 -11.68 -0.81
N THR A 165 -19.60 -11.19 -0.78
CA THR A 165 -18.93 -10.69 -1.97
C THR A 165 -17.60 -11.41 -2.17
N ARG A 166 -17.17 -11.56 -3.42
CA ARG A 166 -15.86 -12.08 -3.76
C ARG A 166 -14.95 -10.96 -4.25
N VAL A 167 -13.78 -10.89 -3.64
CA VAL A 167 -12.74 -9.91 -3.95
C VAL A 167 -11.43 -10.63 -4.23
N SER A 168 -10.55 -9.95 -4.97
CA SER A 168 -9.26 -10.46 -5.33
C SER A 168 -8.15 -9.44 -5.08
N ILE A 169 -7.01 -9.95 -4.67
CA ILE A 169 -5.77 -9.19 -4.51
C ILE A 169 -4.78 -9.73 -5.54
N PRO A 170 -4.36 -8.89 -6.51
CA PRO A 170 -3.28 -9.29 -7.38
C PRO A 170 -1.95 -9.27 -6.62
N ILE A 171 -1.25 -10.39 -6.66
CA ILE A 171 0.13 -10.50 -6.21
C ILE A 171 0.99 -10.61 -7.47
N VAL A 172 1.71 -9.53 -7.74
CA VAL A 172 2.63 -9.44 -8.88
C VAL A 172 4.04 -9.42 -8.38
N ASN A 173 4.84 -10.34 -8.86
CA ASN A 173 6.28 -10.30 -8.74
C ASN A 173 6.87 -10.50 -10.15
N CYS A 174 7.86 -9.71 -10.51
CA CYS A 174 8.61 -9.90 -11.74
C CYS A 174 10.04 -9.44 -11.51
N ARG A 175 11.00 -10.17 -12.08
CA ARG A 175 12.42 -9.93 -11.86
C ARG A 175 12.98 -8.74 -12.65
N GLU A 176 12.72 -8.67 -13.97
CA GLU A 176 13.45 -7.74 -14.85
C GLU A 176 12.63 -7.11 -15.98
N ASP A 177 11.96 -7.89 -16.84
CA ASP A 177 11.28 -7.36 -18.03
C ASP A 177 9.75 -7.34 -17.91
N CYS A 178 9.19 -8.11 -16.97
CA CYS A 178 7.75 -8.22 -16.68
C CYS A 178 6.88 -8.49 -17.93
N ASN A 179 7.46 -8.91 -19.05
CA ASN A 179 6.76 -9.02 -20.33
C ASN A 179 5.63 -10.05 -20.24
N ASP A 180 5.92 -11.22 -19.68
CA ASP A 180 4.94 -12.29 -19.44
C ASP A 180 3.80 -11.83 -18.50
N VAL A 181 4.14 -10.99 -17.54
CA VAL A 181 3.20 -10.41 -16.55
C VAL A 181 2.32 -9.35 -17.21
N ILE A 182 2.90 -8.50 -18.06
CA ILE A 182 2.16 -7.51 -18.87
C ILE A 182 1.19 -8.20 -19.82
N GLU A 183 1.61 -9.30 -20.46
CA GLU A 183 0.74 -10.07 -21.34
C GLU A 183 -0.45 -10.70 -20.58
N GLN A 184 -0.19 -11.28 -19.39
CA GLN A 184 -1.25 -11.79 -18.52
C GLN A 184 -2.25 -10.71 -18.08
N LEU A 185 -1.82 -9.45 -17.93
CA LEU A 185 -2.74 -8.34 -17.61
C LEU A 185 -3.65 -7.91 -18.76
N LYS A 186 -3.29 -8.20 -20.00
CA LYS A 186 -4.18 -7.90 -21.14
C LYS A 186 -5.42 -8.78 -21.14
N ASN A 187 -5.33 -9.95 -20.52
CA ASN A 187 -6.44 -10.88 -20.31
C ASN A 187 -6.73 -10.99 -18.80
N PRO A 188 -7.19 -9.90 -18.15
CA PRO A 188 -7.45 -9.95 -16.73
C PRO A 188 -8.45 -11.05 -16.47
N LEU A 189 -8.11 -11.98 -15.58
CA LEU A 189 -8.97 -13.09 -15.22
C LEU A 189 -10.22 -12.51 -14.53
N VAL A 190 -11.26 -12.26 -15.32
CA VAL A 190 -12.54 -11.66 -14.91
C VAL A 190 -13.30 -12.59 -13.94
N GLU A 191 -12.84 -13.81 -13.69
CA GLU A 191 -13.59 -14.80 -12.91
C GLU A 191 -13.32 -14.74 -11.39
N HIS A 192 -12.38 -13.90 -10.96
CA HIS A 192 -11.83 -13.96 -9.60
C HIS A 192 -12.46 -12.96 -8.61
N GLY A 193 -13.46 -12.19 -9.05
CA GLY A 193 -14.10 -11.16 -8.24
C GLY A 193 -13.42 -9.80 -8.38
N LYS A 194 -13.88 -8.83 -7.58
CA LYS A 194 -13.43 -7.44 -7.68
C LYS A 194 -11.97 -7.31 -7.24
N ALA A 195 -11.11 -6.86 -8.13
CA ALA A 195 -9.72 -6.54 -7.80
C ALA A 195 -9.65 -5.31 -6.86
N LEU A 196 -8.98 -5.46 -5.72
CA LEU A 196 -8.84 -4.41 -4.71
C LEU A 196 -7.72 -3.42 -5.02
N PHE A 197 -6.68 -3.86 -5.72
CA PHE A 197 -5.54 -3.04 -6.11
C PHE A 197 -5.51 -2.91 -7.62
N THR A 198 -5.23 -1.72 -8.11
CA THR A 198 -4.81 -1.53 -9.49
C THR A 198 -3.35 -1.96 -9.60
N ILE A 199 -3.05 -2.81 -10.57
CA ILE A 199 -1.66 -3.10 -10.92
C ILE A 199 -1.24 -2.01 -11.91
N SER A 200 -0.45 -1.05 -11.44
CA SER A 200 0.26 -0.16 -12.36
C SER A 200 1.53 -0.88 -12.81
N LEU A 201 1.42 -1.63 -13.92
CA LEU A 201 2.60 -1.98 -14.69
C LEU A 201 2.95 -0.76 -15.53
N ASN A 202 3.52 0.26 -14.90
CA ASN A 202 4.32 1.18 -15.68
C ASN A 202 5.43 0.33 -16.28
N SER A 203 5.40 0.12 -17.60
CA SER A 203 6.38 -0.60 -18.41
C SER A 203 7.73 0.08 -18.26
N SER A 204 8.41 -0.17 -17.13
CA SER A 204 9.37 0.78 -16.53
C SER A 204 8.79 2.20 -16.49
N PRO A 205 8.34 2.74 -15.34
CA PRO A 205 8.24 4.18 -15.24
C PRO A 205 9.68 4.69 -15.27
N THR A 206 10.17 4.94 -16.47
CA THR A 206 11.24 5.87 -16.69
C THR A 206 10.64 7.21 -16.28
N ILE A 207 10.63 7.50 -14.98
CA ILE A 207 10.19 8.81 -14.49
C ILE A 207 11.29 9.77 -14.92
N ARG A 208 11.07 10.42 -16.06
CA ARG A 208 11.99 11.41 -16.60
C ARG A 208 11.80 12.69 -15.81
N PHE A 209 12.65 12.89 -14.82
CA PHE A 209 12.77 14.21 -14.20
C PHE A 209 13.58 15.10 -15.14
N LYS A 210 12.97 16.20 -15.60
CA LYS A 210 13.66 17.26 -16.34
C LYS A 210 14.05 18.31 -15.31
N SER A 211 15.34 18.61 -15.13
CA SER A 211 15.71 19.69 -14.21
C SER A 211 15.16 21.02 -14.76
N PRO A 212 14.72 21.96 -13.90
CA PRO A 212 14.30 23.28 -14.34
C PRO A 212 15.55 24.11 -14.67
N GLY A 213 16.12 23.92 -15.87
CA GLY A 213 17.20 24.80 -16.37
C GLY A 213 18.42 24.10 -16.98
N SER A 214 18.56 22.78 -16.88
CA SER A 214 19.71 22.05 -17.46
C SER A 214 19.41 21.36 -18.80
N ASN A 215 20.47 21.12 -19.59
CA ASN A 215 20.44 20.30 -20.81
C ASN A 215 20.45 18.77 -20.51
N LEU A 216 20.29 18.35 -19.25
CA LEU A 216 20.19 16.93 -18.88
C LEU A 216 18.88 16.34 -19.40
N ASN A 217 18.99 15.40 -20.35
CA ASN A 217 17.85 14.90 -21.11
C ASN A 217 16.89 13.96 -20.35
N SER A 218 17.26 13.50 -19.14
CA SER A 218 16.37 12.91 -18.11
C SER A 218 17.18 12.05 -17.15
N ILE A 219 16.74 11.98 -15.88
CA ILE A 219 17.11 10.85 -15.01
C ILE A 219 16.15 9.69 -15.32
N VAL A 220 16.70 8.50 -15.50
CA VAL A 220 15.92 7.29 -15.78
C VAL A 220 16.05 6.33 -14.60
N THR A 221 15.01 6.20 -13.79
CA THR A 221 14.94 5.15 -12.77
C THR A 221 14.32 3.89 -13.37
N ARG A 222 15.04 2.76 -13.39
CA ARG A 222 14.43 1.44 -13.68
C ARG A 222 14.02 0.79 -12.36
N ASN A 223 12.89 0.09 -12.36
CA ASN A 223 12.30 -0.56 -11.17
C ASN A 223 11.82 0.39 -10.07
N ALA A 224 10.89 1.29 -10.39
CA ALA A 224 10.07 1.93 -9.36
C ALA A 224 8.98 0.97 -8.86
N LEU A 225 9.38 -0.07 -8.14
CA LEU A 225 8.56 -0.61 -7.04
C LEU A 225 8.52 0.38 -5.86
N PHE A 226 9.23 1.51 -5.98
CA PHE A 226 9.13 2.69 -5.13
C PHE A 226 7.79 3.40 -5.30
N TYR A 227 6.73 2.88 -4.68
CA TYR A 227 5.65 3.74 -4.22
C TYR A 227 4.96 3.08 -3.04
N PHE A 228 5.55 3.18 -1.85
CA PHE A 228 4.87 3.27 -0.54
C PHE A 228 5.88 3.77 0.51
N GLY A 229 6.27 5.05 0.41
CA GLY A 229 7.12 5.77 1.36
C GLY A 229 7.26 7.24 0.95
N GLU A 230 7.32 8.16 1.92
CA GLU A 230 7.54 9.60 1.72
C GLU A 230 8.95 9.84 1.16
N ASN A 231 9.12 9.63 -0.15
CA ASN A 231 10.35 9.98 -0.86
C ASN A 231 10.14 11.29 -1.62
N GLU A 232 10.91 12.33 -1.28
CA GLU A 232 10.95 13.60 -2.01
C GLU A 232 12.24 13.65 -2.82
N ILE A 233 12.12 13.90 -4.13
CA ILE A 233 13.28 14.12 -5.01
C ILE A 233 13.45 15.62 -5.15
N LEU A 234 14.53 16.14 -4.59
CA LEU A 234 14.92 17.54 -4.63
C LEU A 234 16.15 17.70 -5.52
N TRP A 235 16.29 18.87 -6.13
CA TRP A 235 17.49 19.26 -6.86
C TRP A 235 18.33 20.15 -5.96
N SER A 236 19.66 20.03 -6.02
CA SER A 236 20.51 21.06 -5.44
C SER A 236 20.34 22.37 -6.21
N ASN A 237 20.55 23.51 -5.55
CA ASN A 237 20.37 24.84 -6.15
C ASN A 237 21.25 25.10 -7.39
N ASP A 238 22.28 24.28 -7.60
CA ASP A 238 23.23 24.33 -8.71
C ASP A 238 22.97 23.24 -9.77
N ASP A 239 21.87 22.48 -9.65
CA ASP A 239 21.47 21.36 -10.54
C ASP A 239 22.52 20.24 -10.70
N SER A 240 23.60 20.23 -9.92
CA SER A 240 24.69 19.24 -10.01
C SER A 240 24.42 17.95 -9.21
N ARG A 241 23.36 17.94 -8.38
CA ARG A 241 23.04 16.84 -7.46
C ARG A 241 21.56 16.57 -7.38
N ILE A 242 21.25 15.29 -7.25
CA ILE A 242 19.90 14.81 -6.94
C ILE A 242 19.89 14.46 -5.45
N LEU A 243 19.00 15.09 -4.71
CA LEU A 243 18.73 14.81 -3.31
C LEU A 243 17.52 13.89 -3.24
N VAL A 244 17.73 12.65 -2.80
CA VAL A 244 16.62 11.75 -2.49
C VAL A 244 16.43 11.79 -0.99
N LYS A 245 15.38 12.48 -0.56
CA LYS A 245 14.96 12.49 0.83
C LYS A 245 14.05 11.30 1.04
N SER A 246 14.49 10.31 1.81
CA SER A 246 13.64 9.19 2.19
C SER A 246 13.34 9.27 3.68
N LYS A 247 12.05 9.21 4.03
CA LYS A 247 11.67 9.10 5.43
C LYS A 247 11.68 7.62 5.80
N GLY A 248 12.75 7.19 6.45
CA GLY A 248 12.85 5.86 7.03
C GLY A 248 12.00 5.74 8.30
N ILE A 249 11.86 4.51 8.79
CA ILE A 249 11.15 4.19 10.05
C ILE A 249 11.84 4.86 11.27
N ASP A 250 13.13 5.20 11.14
CA ASP A 250 13.97 5.73 12.23
C ASP A 250 14.25 7.24 12.13
N GLY A 251 13.60 7.95 11.19
CA GLY A 251 13.80 9.38 10.93
C GLY A 251 14.07 9.71 9.46
N THR A 252 14.24 11.00 9.16
CA THR A 252 14.53 11.48 7.79
C THR A 252 15.99 11.22 7.42
N THR A 253 16.21 10.35 6.44
CA THR A 253 17.55 10.13 5.86
C THR A 253 17.62 10.89 4.54
N THR A 254 18.54 11.84 4.43
CA THR A 254 18.81 12.54 3.16
C THR A 254 20.00 11.87 2.51
N GLN A 255 19.79 11.23 1.36
CA GLN A 255 20.89 10.72 0.54
C GLN A 255 21.20 11.71 -0.58
N ILE A 256 22.47 12.12 -0.66
CA ILE A 256 22.97 13.00 -1.71
C ILE A 256 23.60 12.13 -2.79
N ILE A 257 23.02 12.09 -3.98
CA ILE A 257 23.60 11.39 -5.13
C ILE A 257 24.30 12.45 -5.99
N LYS A 258 25.63 12.38 -6.06
CA LYS A 258 26.45 13.26 -6.89
C LYS A 258 26.51 12.71 -8.31
N SER A 259 26.23 13.57 -9.29
CA SER A 259 26.03 13.20 -10.70
C SER A 259 27.23 13.59 -11.53
N ASP A 260 28.14 12.65 -11.81
CA ASP A 260 29.15 12.88 -12.85
C ASP A 260 29.12 11.83 -14.00
N SER A 261 28.59 10.59 -13.83
CA SER A 261 28.34 9.63 -14.96
C SER A 261 27.85 8.24 -14.48
N PHE A 262 26.78 7.64 -15.05
CA PHE A 262 26.36 6.26 -14.68
C PHE A 262 25.82 5.39 -15.83
N THR A 263 26.18 4.09 -15.84
CA THR A 263 25.44 2.98 -16.48
C THR A 263 25.36 1.78 -15.51
N VAL A 264 24.25 1.02 -15.52
CA VAL A 264 23.89 0.00 -14.50
C VAL A 264 24.00 -1.42 -15.07
N GLU A 265 24.77 -2.31 -14.45
CA GLU A 265 24.67 -3.76 -14.68
C GLU A 265 24.61 -4.57 -13.36
N LYS A 266 24.03 -5.76 -13.48
CA LYS A 266 23.32 -6.63 -12.52
C LYS A 266 24.15 -7.21 -11.33
N THR A 267 23.44 -7.56 -10.24
CA THR A 267 23.57 -8.77 -9.33
C THR A 267 23.53 -8.44 -7.81
N ILE A 268 22.43 -8.70 -7.07
CA ILE A 268 22.01 -9.83 -6.18
C ILE A 268 22.59 -9.87 -4.71
N PHE A 269 21.65 -9.70 -3.76
CA PHE A 269 21.53 -10.04 -2.30
C PHE A 269 22.13 -9.20 -1.13
N SER A 270 21.21 -9.04 -0.15
CA SER A 270 21.25 -8.69 1.28
C SER A 270 21.90 -7.37 1.74
N THR A 271 21.04 -6.52 2.33
CA THR A 271 21.32 -5.24 3.02
C THR A 271 21.75 -4.07 2.12
N TYR A 272 20.80 -3.16 1.90
CA TYR A 272 20.90 -1.99 1.02
C TYR A 272 22.09 -1.07 1.38
N HIS A 273 23.17 -1.21 0.62
CA HIS A 273 24.23 -0.21 0.48
C HIS A 273 24.61 -0.13 -1.01
N TYR A 274 24.79 1.08 -1.53
CA TYR A 274 25.29 1.30 -2.90
C TYR A 274 26.78 1.57 -2.86
N LEU A 275 27.56 0.84 -3.67
CA LEU A 275 28.94 1.17 -3.99
C LEU A 275 28.99 1.67 -5.43
N ILE A 276 29.67 2.79 -5.66
CA ILE A 276 29.82 3.44 -6.97
C ILE A 276 31.27 3.25 -7.42
N LYS A 277 31.49 2.78 -8.66
CA LYS A 277 32.81 2.85 -9.30
C LYS A 277 32.69 3.20 -10.78
N CYS A 278 33.62 4.04 -11.24
CA CYS A 278 33.69 4.61 -12.58
C CYS A 278 34.40 3.63 -13.54
N ASN A 279 33.86 3.43 -14.75
CA ASN A 279 34.47 2.65 -15.83
C ASN A 279 34.28 3.39 -17.16
N SER A 280 35.11 4.39 -17.41
CA SER A 280 35.51 4.78 -18.78
C SER A 280 36.86 5.48 -18.71
N GLU A 281 37.70 5.25 -19.72
CA GLU A 281 39.02 5.88 -19.85
C GLU A 281 38.94 7.39 -20.15
N ASP A 282 37.77 7.96 -20.40
CA ASP A 282 37.61 9.40 -20.64
C ASP A 282 36.88 10.09 -19.49
N CYS A 283 37.66 10.49 -18.49
CA CYS A 283 37.37 11.62 -17.61
C CYS A 283 38.50 12.63 -17.77
N SER A 284 38.44 13.48 -18.81
CA SER A 284 39.32 14.65 -18.92
C SER A 284 38.70 15.76 -19.77
N GLU A 285 38.53 16.93 -19.14
CA GLU A 285 38.52 18.31 -19.68
C GLU A 285 37.38 18.65 -20.69
N VAL A 286 36.42 19.55 -20.45
CA VAL A 286 36.33 20.83 -19.71
C VAL A 286 34.91 20.99 -19.18
#